data_AF-A0A7L4HEL3-F1
#
_entry.id   AF-A0A7L4HEL3-F1
#
_cell.length_a   1.000
_cell.length_b   1.000
_cell.length_c   1.000
_cell.angle_alpha   90.00
_cell.angle_beta   90.00
_cell.angle_gamma   90.00
#
_symmetry.space_group_name_H-M   'P 1'
#
loop_
_entity.id
_entity.type
_entity.pdbx_description
1 polymer ?
#
loop_
_entity_poly.entity_id
_entity_poly.type
_entity_poly.pdbx_seq_one_letter_code
_entity_poly.pdbx_strand_id
1 'polypeptide(L)' 'RLCEFLGRGLSAVALDAVVANASFTAMSRNPMSNFSLSPPFILDLRRGPFLRKG' A
#
# COMPACT_ATOMS: atom_id res chain seq x y z
N ARG A 1 -14.22 -11.74 -4.12
CA ARG A 1 -13.51 -11.74 -5.42
C ARG A 1 -12.04 -12.14 -5.31
N LEU A 2 -11.13 -11.32 -4.75
CA LEU A 2 -9.70 -11.71 -4.64
C LEU A 2 -9.47 -12.89 -3.68
N CYS A 3 -10.07 -12.85 -2.49
CA CYS A 3 -10.03 -13.97 -1.53
C CYS A 3 -10.55 -15.29 -2.12
N GLU A 4 -11.67 -15.24 -2.84
CA GLU A 4 -12.25 -16.42 -3.52
C GLU A 4 -11.36 -16.91 -4.66
N PHE A 5 -10.84 -15.99 -5.49
CA PHE A 5 -9.92 -16.31 -6.57
C PHE A 5 -8.66 -17.00 -6.06
N LEU A 6 -8.13 -16.55 -4.91
CA LEU A 6 -6.96 -17.14 -4.26
C LEU A 6 -7.29 -18.39 -3.43
N GLY A 7 -8.56 -18.78 -3.30
CA GLY A 7 -8.99 -19.87 -2.42
C GLY A 7 -8.70 -19.62 -0.94
N ARG A 8 -8.61 -18.34 -0.51
CA ARG A 8 -8.28 -17.90 0.85
C ARG A 8 -9.44 -17.12 1.44
N GLY A 9 -10.33 -17.82 2.15
CA GLY A 9 -11.37 -17.18 2.95
C GLY A 9 -10.77 -16.36 4.10
N LEU A 10 -11.29 -15.16 4.33
CA LEU A 10 -10.91 -14.30 5.45
C LEU A 10 -12.13 -14.07 6.35
N SER A 11 -11.89 -13.93 7.65
CA SER A 11 -12.91 -13.41 8.55
C SER A 11 -13.22 -11.94 8.23
N ALA A 12 -14.39 -11.44 8.65
CA ALA A 12 -14.75 -10.04 8.46
C ALA A 12 -13.69 -9.08 9.02
N VAL A 13 -13.21 -9.36 10.24
CA VAL A 13 -12.16 -8.56 10.89
C VAL A 13 -10.84 -8.56 10.09
N ALA A 14 -10.45 -9.71 9.53
CA ALA A 14 -9.24 -9.79 8.71
C ALA A 14 -9.41 -9.05 7.38
N LEU A 15 -10.61 -9.11 6.79
CA LEU A 15 -10.93 -8.37 5.57
C LEU A 15 -10.89 -6.85 5.82
N ASP A 16 -11.49 -6.38 6.92
CA ASP A 16 -11.47 -4.97 7.30
C ASP A 16 -10.04 -4.47 7.52
N ALA A 17 -9.19 -5.28 8.16
CA ALA A 17 -7.78 -4.97 8.33
C ALA A 17 -7.04 -4.86 6.98
N VAL A 18 -7.31 -5.74 6.02
CA VAL A 18 -6.73 -5.65 4.67
C VAL A 18 -7.17 -4.35 3.99
N VAL A 19 -8.46 -4.03 4.02
CA VAL A 19 -9.01 -2.81 3.41
C VAL A 19 -8.38 -1.56 4.03
N ALA A 20 -8.30 -1.48 5.35
CA ALA A 20 -7.70 -0.34 6.05
C ALA A 20 -6.22 -0.15 5.68
N ASN A 21 -5.44 -1.22 5.68
CA ASN A 21 -4.00 -1.16 5.38
C ASN A 21 -3.69 -0.94 3.89
N ALA A 22 -4.55 -1.42 2.99
CA ALA A 22 -4.41 -1.23 1.55
C ALA A 22 -4.97 0.13 1.06
N SER A 23 -5.51 0.96 1.96
CA SER A 23 -5.96 2.30 1.60
C SER A 23 -4.80 3.18 1.15
N PHE A 24 -5.06 4.11 0.21
CA PHE A 24 -4.05 5.06 -0.25
C PHE A 24 -3.41 5.84 0.90
N THR A 25 -4.22 6.29 1.87
CA THR A 25 -3.72 7.00 3.05
C THR A 25 -2.78 6.15 3.89
N ALA A 26 -3.09 4.86 4.13
CA ALA A 26 -2.22 3.97 4.88
C ALA A 26 -0.93 3.68 4.10
N MET A 27 -1.04 3.33 2.82
CA MET A 27 0.11 2.98 2.00
C MET A 27 1.04 4.17 1.72
N SER A 28 0.52 5.38 1.54
CA SER A 28 1.32 6.59 1.33
C SER A 28 2.15 7.00 2.55
N ARG A 29 1.72 6.59 3.75
CA ARG A 29 2.44 6.84 5.01
C ARG A 29 3.37 5.70 5.43
N ASN A 30 3.21 4.50 4.88
CA ASN A 30 4.04 3.35 5.23
C ASN A 30 5.35 3.35 4.40
N PRO A 31 6.54 3.46 5.03
CA PRO A 31 7.83 3.48 4.33
C PRO A 31 8.10 2.28 3.44
N MET A 32 7.55 1.10 3.80
CA MET A 32 7.72 -0.14 3.06
C MET A 32 6.88 -0.20 1.77
N SER A 33 5.89 0.68 1.61
CA SER A 33 5.02 0.73 0.42
C SER A 33 5.08 2.05 -0.35
N ASN A 34 5.48 3.16 0.29
CA ASN A 34 5.53 4.48 -0.35
C ASN A 34 6.86 4.79 -1.07
N PHE A 35 7.79 3.83 -1.10
CA PHE A 35 9.11 3.95 -1.73
C PHE A 35 10.03 5.03 -1.14
N SER A 36 9.75 5.52 0.07
CA SER A 36 10.61 6.52 0.72
C SER A 36 12.02 6.02 1.06
N LEU A 37 12.20 4.70 1.15
CA LEU A 37 13.48 4.04 1.39
C LEU A 37 14.30 3.82 0.10
N SER A 38 13.79 4.22 -1.06
CA SER A 38 14.49 4.05 -2.33
C SER A 38 15.70 5.01 -2.42
N PRO A 39 16.86 4.54 -2.93
CA PRO A 39 17.99 5.42 -3.18
C PRO A 39 17.63 6.58 -4.13
N PRO A 40 18.18 7.79 -3.94
CA PRO A 40 17.82 8.96 -4.75
C PRO A 40 18.10 8.83 -6.25
N PHE A 41 19.03 7.96 -6.65
CA PHE A 41 19.32 7.70 -8.07
C PHE A 41 18.24 6.83 -8.75
N ILE A 42 17.39 6.15 -7.97
CA ILE A 42 16.22 5.40 -8.46
C ILE A 42 14.98 6.28 -8.39
N LEU A 43 14.77 6.99 -7.27
CA LEU A 43 13.61 7.84 -7.05
C LEU A 43 13.98 9.12 -6.30
N ASP A 44 13.92 10.26 -6.99
CA ASP A 44 14.12 11.58 -6.38
C ASP A 44 12.81 12.14 -5.81
N LEU A 45 12.57 11.85 -4.53
CA LEU A 45 11.36 12.28 -3.81
C LEU A 45 11.23 13.81 -3.67
N ARG A 46 12.31 14.58 -3.92
CA ARG A 46 12.23 16.06 -3.92
C ARG A 46 11.40 16.59 -5.09
N ARG A 47 11.24 15.79 -6.15
CA ARG A 47 10.38 16.10 -7.29
C ARG A 47 8.91 15.69 -7.06
N GLY A 48 8.66 14.91 -6.01
CA GLY A 48 7.32 14.49 -5.60
C GLY A 48 7.32 13.07 -5.02
N PRO A 49 6.27 12.71 -4.26
CA PRO A 49 6.13 11.37 -3.70
C PRO A 49 5.72 10.36 -4.78
N PHE A 50 6.09 9.09 -4.59
CA PHE A 50 5.66 7.98 -5.46
C PHE A 50 4.13 7.84 -5.48
N LEU A 51 3.53 7.79 -4.29
CA LEU A 51 2.08 7.78 -4.10
C LEU A 51 1.54 9.21 -4.02
N ARG A 52 1.36 9.85 -5.19
CA ARG A 52 0.98 11.28 -5.30
C ARG A 52 -0.53 11.54 -5.20
N LYS A 53 -1.35 10.70 -5.83
CA LYS A 53 -2.83 10.73 -5.79
C LYS A 53 -3.35 9.31 -5.97
N GLY A 54 -4.41 8.95 -5.25
CA GLY A 54 -5.08 7.65 -5.28
C GLY A 54 -6.10 7.55 -4.16
#